data_AF-A0A962V6L7-F1
#
_entry.id   AF-A0A962V6L7-F1
#
_cell.length_a   1.000
_cell.length_b   1.000
_cell.length_c   1.000
_cell.angle_alpha   90.00
_cell.angle_beta   90.00
_cell.angle_gamma   90.00
#
_symmetry.space_group_name_H-M   'P 1'
#
loop_
_entity.id
_entity.type
_entity.pdbx_description
1 polymer ?
#
loop_
_entity_poly.entity_id
_entity_poly.type
_entity_poly.pdbx_seq_one_letter_code
_entity_poly.pdbx_strand_id
1 'polypeptide(L)'
;TQMSFSIQCEQSGLEYNGNTLNSLFAQRRNLLRPGFYRMLRDILRFNRAAPALLAAADNNLSLLDYLQSSGYGKAFIEHYLLPMGAAIWSAEPGLIARMPAHFFIRFFQNHGLLSVNQRPQWHVIKGGSQRYVEALTAGFREHIRLRCPVAQIRRRPGHVEIQPVNGDSERFDAVIIATHSDQALRLLADPSAAERTVLGAIPYQSNEV
;
A
#
# COMPACT_ATOMS: atom_id res chain seq x y z
N THR A 1 22.49 2.25 -2.82
CA THR A 1 21.43 2.96 -3.58
C THR A 1 20.64 3.80 -2.60
N GLN A 2 20.41 5.08 -2.88
CA GLN A 2 19.56 5.94 -2.04
C GLN A 2 18.13 5.96 -2.60
N MET A 3 17.13 5.74 -1.75
CA MET A 3 15.73 5.85 -2.14
C MET A 3 15.28 7.32 -2.03
N SER A 4 14.64 7.84 -3.07
CA SER A 4 14.07 9.19 -3.06
C SER A 4 12.76 9.22 -3.86
N PHE A 5 11.99 10.29 -3.72
CA PHE A 5 10.75 10.50 -4.47
C PHE A 5 10.94 11.61 -5.52
N SER A 6 10.50 11.34 -6.74
CA SER A 6 10.49 12.28 -7.86
C SER A 6 9.18 12.22 -8.61
N ILE A 7 8.83 13.35 -9.21
CA ILE A 7 7.67 13.48 -10.08
C ILE A 7 8.11 13.97 -11.44
N GLN A 8 7.53 13.36 -12.46
CA GLN A 8 7.46 13.87 -13.82
C GLN A 8 5.98 13.82 -14.21
N CYS A 9 5.40 14.97 -14.49
CA CYS A 9 4.01 15.10 -14.93
C CYS A 9 4.00 15.59 -16.36
N GLU A 10 3.78 14.69 -17.31
CA GLU A 10 3.77 15.00 -18.75
C GLU A 10 2.73 16.07 -19.11
N GLN A 11 1.53 15.98 -18.51
CA GLN A 11 0.43 16.92 -18.77
C GLN A 11 0.77 18.36 -18.40
N SER A 12 1.49 18.58 -17.30
CA SER A 12 1.86 19.93 -16.83
C SER A 12 3.30 20.32 -17.17
N GLY A 13 4.08 19.37 -17.68
CA GLY A 13 5.53 19.45 -17.84
C GLY A 13 6.30 19.61 -16.52
N LEU A 14 5.68 19.41 -15.35
CA LEU A 14 6.33 19.59 -14.06
C LEU A 14 7.28 18.43 -13.74
N GLU A 15 8.52 18.76 -13.39
CA GLU A 15 9.49 17.79 -12.86
C GLU A 15 10.19 18.33 -11.62
N TYR A 16 10.34 17.48 -10.60
CA TYR A 16 11.15 17.75 -9.42
C TYR A 16 11.50 16.45 -8.67
N ASN A 17 12.54 16.52 -7.83
CA ASN A 17 12.91 15.45 -6.91
C ASN A 17 13.16 16.01 -5.50
N GLY A 18 12.56 15.37 -4.49
CA GLY A 18 12.57 15.84 -3.10
C GLY A 18 13.81 15.48 -2.26
N ASN A 19 14.93 15.10 -2.87
CA ASN A 19 16.15 14.69 -2.17
C ASN A 19 17.02 15.87 -1.72
N THR A 20 17.24 16.85 -2.58
CA THR A 20 18.09 18.03 -2.33
C THR A 20 17.43 19.28 -2.88
N LEU A 21 17.86 20.48 -2.46
CA LEU A 21 17.37 21.72 -3.07
C LEU A 21 17.68 21.79 -4.57
N ASN A 22 18.87 21.32 -4.98
CA ASN A 22 19.25 21.32 -6.39
C ASN A 22 18.33 20.43 -7.24
N SER A 23 17.99 19.24 -6.73
CA SER A 23 17.07 18.30 -7.38
C SER A 23 15.60 18.73 -7.28
N LEU A 24 15.24 19.47 -6.24
CA LEU A 24 13.90 20.06 -6.07
C LEU A 24 13.64 21.13 -7.14
N PHE A 25 14.67 21.92 -7.46
CA PHE A 25 14.66 22.91 -8.54
C PHE A 25 15.40 22.40 -9.78
N ALA A 26 15.28 21.10 -10.11
CA ALA A 26 15.84 20.53 -11.34
C ALA A 26 15.35 21.32 -12.58
N GLN A 27 14.06 21.69 -12.58
CA GLN A 27 13.54 22.70 -13.49
C GLN A 27 13.71 24.11 -12.91
N ARG A 28 14.72 24.86 -13.39
CA ARG A 28 15.08 26.20 -12.87
C ARG A 28 13.95 27.22 -12.93
N ARG A 29 13.05 27.11 -13.91
CA ARG A 29 11.83 27.95 -14.00
C ARG A 29 10.95 27.89 -12.74
N ASN A 30 11.04 26.82 -11.95
CA ASN A 30 10.28 26.68 -10.71
C ASN A 30 10.75 27.68 -9.63
N LEU A 31 11.98 28.23 -9.73
CA LEU A 31 12.47 29.28 -8.84
C LEU A 31 11.62 30.55 -8.92
N LEU A 32 10.97 30.81 -10.05
CA LEU A 32 10.14 31.97 -10.30
C LEU A 32 8.64 31.63 -10.36
N ARG A 33 8.25 30.39 -10.01
CA ARG A 33 6.86 29.91 -10.14
C ARG A 33 6.13 29.97 -8.79
N PRO A 34 5.23 30.94 -8.55
CA PRO A 34 4.57 31.08 -7.25
C PRO A 34 3.75 29.85 -6.84
N GLY A 35 3.16 29.15 -7.82
CA GLY A 35 2.42 27.91 -7.59
C GLY A 35 3.30 26.78 -7.00
N PHE A 36 4.58 26.73 -7.36
CA PHE A 36 5.51 25.74 -6.83
C PHE A 36 5.80 25.99 -5.34
N TYR A 37 6.05 27.25 -4.95
CA TYR A 37 6.21 27.60 -3.54
C TYR A 37 4.95 27.39 -2.71
N ARG A 38 3.76 27.65 -3.28
CA ARG A 38 2.48 27.32 -2.62
C ARG A 38 2.37 25.82 -2.36
N MET A 39 2.75 24.98 -3.33
CA MET A 39 2.81 23.53 -3.16
C MET A 39 3.76 23.14 -2.01
N LEU A 40 4.99 23.67 -2.00
CA LEU A 40 5.96 23.39 -0.93
C LEU A 40 5.45 23.80 0.46
N ARG A 41 4.82 24.97 0.55
CA ARG A 41 4.20 25.44 1.80
C ARG A 41 3.10 24.48 2.26
N ASP A 42 2.27 24.01 1.33
CA ASP A 42 1.18 23.07 1.64
C ASP A 42 1.72 21.70 2.09
N ILE A 43 2.86 21.23 1.54
CA ILE A 43 3.57 20.02 2.04
C ILE A 43 3.95 20.20 3.52
N LEU A 44 4.64 21.29 3.85
CA LEU A 44 5.05 21.57 5.22
C LEU A 44 3.85 21.72 6.17
N ARG A 45 2.78 22.37 5.68
CA ARG A 45 1.53 22.52 6.42
C ARG A 45 0.88 21.16 6.70
N PHE A 46 0.79 20.29 5.68
CA PHE A 46 0.22 18.94 5.81
C PHE A 46 1.00 18.11 6.82
N ASN A 47 2.33 18.06 6.67
CA ASN A 47 3.21 17.31 7.55
C ASN A 47 3.04 17.67 9.03
N ARG A 48 2.79 18.95 9.33
CA ARG A 48 2.56 19.45 10.69
C ARG A 48 1.13 19.25 11.18
N ALA A 49 0.12 19.51 10.34
CA ALA A 49 -1.27 19.60 10.75
C ALA A 49 -2.03 18.27 10.65
N ALA A 50 -1.69 17.41 9.68
CA ALA A 50 -2.37 16.15 9.45
C ALA A 50 -2.40 15.21 10.67
N PRO A 51 -1.33 15.07 11.48
CA PRO A 51 -1.36 14.22 12.67
C PRO A 51 -2.48 14.55 13.67
N ALA A 52 -2.95 15.80 13.74
CA ALA A 52 -4.03 16.18 14.63
C ALA A 52 -5.36 15.47 14.28
N LEU A 53 -5.56 15.10 13.01
CA LEU A 53 -6.73 14.32 12.58
C LEU A 53 -6.77 12.94 13.24
N LEU A 54 -5.61 12.39 13.62
CA LEU A 54 -5.51 11.07 14.24
C LEU A 54 -6.02 11.00 15.68
N ALA A 55 -6.33 12.16 16.28
CA ALA A 55 -6.97 12.26 17.59
C ALA A 55 -8.51 12.40 17.49
N ALA A 56 -9.04 12.65 16.29
CA ALA A 56 -10.49 12.73 16.09
C ALA A 56 -11.11 11.33 16.11
N ALA A 57 -12.34 11.23 16.64
CA ALA A 57 -13.09 9.98 16.68
C ALA A 57 -13.75 9.62 15.34
N ASP A 58 -14.00 10.60 14.48
CA ASP A 58 -14.61 10.40 13.16
C ASP A 58 -13.54 10.06 12.11
N ASN A 59 -13.67 8.87 11.53
CA ASN A 59 -12.72 8.29 10.57
C ASN A 59 -13.29 8.17 9.14
N ASN A 60 -14.47 8.75 8.88
CA ASN A 60 -15.18 8.50 7.62
C ASN A 60 -14.89 9.50 6.50
N LEU A 61 -14.10 10.56 6.74
CA LEU A 61 -13.71 11.50 5.69
C LEU A 61 -12.77 10.83 4.67
N SER A 62 -13.08 11.02 3.39
CA SER A 62 -12.13 10.70 2.33
C SER A 62 -10.92 11.65 2.38
N LEU A 63 -9.78 11.18 1.86
CA LEU A 63 -8.57 11.98 1.77
C LEU A 63 -8.82 13.28 1.00
N LEU A 64 -9.52 13.22 -0.13
CA LEU A 64 -9.79 14.40 -0.95
C LEU A 64 -10.68 15.41 -0.21
N ASP A 65 -11.75 14.95 0.45
CA ASP A 65 -12.65 15.84 1.19
C ASP A 65 -11.93 16.53 2.35
N TYR A 66 -11.07 15.80 3.07
CA TYR A 66 -10.21 16.38 4.11
C TYR A 66 -9.30 17.48 3.54
N LEU A 67 -8.67 17.22 2.39
CA LEU A 67 -7.76 18.17 1.77
C LEU A 67 -8.47 19.43 1.25
N GLN A 68 -9.65 19.25 0.65
CA GLN A 68 -10.45 20.36 0.13
C GLN A 68 -11.03 21.21 1.26
N SER A 69 -11.65 20.58 2.27
CA SER A 69 -12.18 21.29 3.45
C SER A 69 -11.10 22.02 4.25
N SER A 70 -9.87 21.50 4.28
CA SER A 70 -8.72 22.14 4.92
C SER A 70 -8.00 23.16 4.01
N GLY A 71 -8.52 23.44 2.81
CA GLY A 71 -8.01 24.45 1.90
C GLY A 71 -6.60 24.17 1.38
N TYR A 72 -6.26 22.91 1.07
CA TYR A 72 -5.01 22.56 0.39
C TYR A 72 -5.09 22.86 -1.11
N GLY A 73 -3.99 23.37 -1.67
CA GLY A 73 -3.93 23.76 -3.08
C GLY A 73 -3.89 22.57 -4.03
N LYS A 74 -4.47 22.75 -5.23
CA LYS A 74 -4.52 21.74 -6.30
C LYS A 74 -3.14 21.14 -6.64
N ALA A 75 -2.10 21.97 -6.74
CA ALA A 75 -0.74 21.51 -7.02
C ALA A 75 -0.19 20.55 -5.95
N PHE A 76 -0.51 20.77 -4.68
CA PHE A 76 -0.12 19.86 -3.60
C PHE A 76 -0.86 18.52 -3.70
N ILE A 77 -2.16 18.57 -3.99
CA ILE A 77 -2.98 17.36 -4.11
C ILE A 77 -2.51 16.54 -5.31
N GLU A 78 -2.43 17.15 -6.49
CA GLU A 78 -2.25 16.46 -7.77
C GLU A 78 -0.79 16.18 -8.15
N HIS A 79 0.17 16.96 -7.65
CA HIS A 79 1.58 16.82 -8.03
C HIS A 79 2.49 16.38 -6.89
N TYR A 80 1.94 16.14 -5.70
CA TYR A 80 2.68 15.61 -4.57
C TYR A 80 1.95 14.47 -3.89
N LEU A 81 0.78 14.74 -3.29
CA LEU A 81 0.19 13.79 -2.34
C LEU A 81 -0.44 12.57 -3.03
N LEU A 82 -1.30 12.79 -4.03
CA LEU A 82 -1.93 11.67 -4.75
C LEU A 82 -0.92 10.84 -5.54
N PRO A 83 0.05 11.44 -6.29
CA PRO A 83 1.09 10.65 -6.95
C PRO A 83 1.97 9.84 -5.97
N MET A 84 2.30 10.41 -4.81
CA MET A 84 3.05 9.69 -3.78
C MET A 84 2.26 8.49 -3.25
N GLY A 85 0.98 8.68 -2.95
CA GLY A 85 0.11 7.56 -2.57
C GLY A 85 0.01 6.52 -3.68
N ALA A 86 -0.19 6.94 -4.93
CA ALA A 86 -0.30 6.03 -6.07
C ALA A 86 0.98 5.17 -6.22
N ALA A 87 2.15 5.75 -6.02
CA ALA A 87 3.42 5.02 -6.05
C ALA A 87 3.58 4.03 -4.88
N ILE A 88 3.08 4.36 -3.68
CA ILE A 88 3.17 3.49 -2.49
C ILE A 88 2.24 2.29 -2.60
N TRP A 89 1.00 2.51 -3.03
CA TRP A 89 -0.04 1.47 -3.07
C TRP A 89 -0.24 0.84 -4.46
N SER A 90 0.58 1.23 -5.45
CA SER A 90 0.43 0.80 -6.84
C SER A 90 -1.02 0.90 -7.32
N ALA A 91 -1.66 2.04 -7.01
CA ALA A 91 -3.09 2.24 -7.22
C ALA A 91 -3.35 3.55 -7.97
N GLU A 92 -4.48 3.62 -8.66
CA GLU A 92 -4.86 4.82 -9.39
C GLU A 92 -5.04 6.03 -8.44
N PRO A 93 -4.63 7.25 -8.84
CA PRO A 93 -4.78 8.45 -8.02
C PRO A 93 -6.22 8.69 -7.51
N GLY A 94 -7.24 8.31 -8.29
CA GLY A 94 -8.64 8.42 -7.90
C GLY A 94 -9.03 7.52 -6.71
N LEU A 95 -8.40 6.34 -6.57
CA LEU A 95 -8.59 5.48 -5.40
C LEU A 95 -7.88 6.03 -4.18
N ILE A 96 -6.68 6.58 -4.37
CA ILE A 96 -5.96 7.26 -3.29
C ILE A 96 -6.79 8.43 -2.75
N ALA A 97 -7.41 9.21 -3.64
CA ALA A 97 -8.28 10.32 -3.28
C ALA A 97 -9.49 9.90 -2.42
N ARG A 98 -10.03 8.70 -2.64
CA ARG A 98 -11.19 8.15 -1.91
C ARG A 98 -10.80 7.41 -0.62
N MET A 99 -9.51 7.14 -0.41
CA MET A 99 -9.03 6.44 0.77
C MET A 99 -9.39 7.20 2.05
N PRO A 100 -9.74 6.52 3.16
CA PRO A 100 -9.98 7.20 4.43
C PRO A 100 -8.77 8.04 4.85
N ALA A 101 -8.99 9.33 5.13
CA ALA A 101 -7.92 10.28 5.47
C ALA A 101 -7.14 9.82 6.71
N HIS A 102 -7.83 9.28 7.71
CA HIS A 102 -7.22 8.74 8.92
C HIS A 102 -6.23 7.59 8.60
N PHE A 103 -6.62 6.65 7.73
CA PHE A 103 -5.74 5.55 7.32
C PHE A 103 -4.50 6.06 6.58
N PHE A 104 -4.69 6.95 5.61
CA PHE A 104 -3.58 7.53 4.83
C PHE A 104 -2.58 8.28 5.73
N ILE A 105 -3.08 9.14 6.62
CA ILE A 105 -2.24 9.95 7.52
C ILE A 105 -1.54 9.06 8.55
N ARG A 106 -2.22 8.05 9.10
CA ARG A 106 -1.61 7.09 10.03
C ARG A 106 -0.48 6.33 9.34
N PHE A 107 -0.68 5.88 8.11
CA PHE A 107 0.38 5.25 7.32
C PHE A 107 1.58 6.19 7.17
N PHE A 108 1.36 7.43 6.72
CA PHE A 108 2.42 8.43 6.54
C PHE A 108 3.18 8.71 7.85
N GLN A 109 2.47 8.77 8.99
CA GLN A 109 3.08 8.94 10.30
C GLN A 109 3.96 7.73 10.68
N ASN A 110 3.41 6.52 10.59
CA ASN A 110 4.12 5.28 10.94
C ASN A 110 5.39 5.06 10.09
N HIS A 111 5.40 5.58 8.87
CA HIS A 111 6.49 5.40 7.90
C HIS A 111 7.44 6.61 7.85
N GLY A 112 7.26 7.60 8.73
CA GLY A 112 8.10 8.80 8.81
C GLY A 112 8.00 9.74 7.59
N LEU A 113 6.94 9.59 6.78
CA LEU A 113 6.72 10.36 5.55
C LEU A 113 6.19 11.78 5.81
N LEU A 114 5.79 12.08 7.06
CA LEU A 114 5.47 13.43 7.52
C LEU A 114 6.72 14.20 8.00
N SER A 115 7.89 13.57 8.03
CA SER A 115 9.15 14.22 8.45
C SER A 115 9.95 14.71 7.25
N VAL A 116 10.49 15.93 7.34
CA VAL A 116 11.35 16.52 6.31
C VAL A 116 12.83 16.41 6.68
N ASN A 117 13.16 16.52 7.96
CA ASN A 117 14.56 16.61 8.45
C ASN A 117 15.09 15.29 9.00
N GLN A 118 14.21 14.40 9.47
CA GLN A 118 14.58 13.12 10.08
C GLN A 118 13.81 12.01 9.38
N ARG A 119 14.15 11.81 8.10
CA ARG A 119 13.55 10.73 7.32
C ARG A 119 14.17 9.39 7.74
N PRO A 120 13.37 8.34 7.94
CA PRO A 120 13.91 7.03 8.26
C PRO A 120 14.77 6.51 7.10
N GLN A 121 15.84 5.82 7.43
CA GLN A 121 16.64 5.11 6.44
C GLN A 121 15.93 3.82 6.05
N TRP A 122 15.53 3.72 4.79
CA TRP A 122 14.95 2.50 4.22
C TRP A 122 16.07 1.53 3.84
N HIS A 123 16.07 0.36 4.47
CA HIS A 123 17.00 -0.73 4.17
C HIS A 123 16.44 -1.63 3.08
N VAL A 124 17.33 -2.13 2.22
CA VAL A 124 17.00 -3.13 1.20
C VAL A 124 17.91 -4.33 1.37
N ILE A 125 17.39 -5.50 1.03
CA ILE A 125 18.19 -6.72 0.99
C ILE A 125 18.96 -6.76 -0.33
N LYS A 126 20.28 -6.86 -0.25
CA LYS A 126 21.13 -6.99 -1.44
C LYS A 126 20.73 -8.24 -2.21
N GLY A 127 20.39 -8.10 -3.48
CA GLY A 127 19.87 -9.20 -4.31
C GLY A 127 18.34 -9.35 -4.28
N GLY A 128 17.61 -8.42 -3.64
CA GLY A 128 16.15 -8.37 -3.67
C GLY A 128 15.46 -9.17 -2.56
N SER A 129 14.14 -9.06 -2.50
CA SER A 129 13.29 -9.72 -1.51
C SER A 129 13.38 -11.25 -1.55
N GLN A 130 13.66 -11.85 -2.72
CA GLN A 130 13.80 -13.30 -2.86
C GLN A 130 14.84 -13.90 -1.89
N ARG A 131 15.89 -13.14 -1.55
CA ARG A 131 16.94 -13.59 -0.62
C ARG A 131 16.42 -13.94 0.76
N TYR A 132 15.46 -13.18 1.30
CA TYR A 132 14.91 -13.52 2.62
C TYR A 132 13.98 -14.73 2.54
N VAL A 133 13.25 -14.88 1.43
CA VAL A 133 12.39 -16.07 1.19
C VAL A 133 13.26 -17.32 1.12
N GLU A 134 14.38 -17.27 0.40
CA GLU A 134 15.36 -18.36 0.33
C GLU A 134 15.89 -18.75 1.73
N ALA A 135 16.23 -17.76 2.56
CA ALA A 135 16.73 -17.99 3.91
C ALA A 135 15.65 -18.55 4.85
N LEU A 136 14.43 -17.98 4.84
CA LEU A 136 13.32 -18.42 5.68
C LEU A 136 12.89 -19.86 5.35
N THR A 137 12.89 -20.23 4.07
CA THR A 137 12.40 -21.53 3.61
C THR A 137 13.44 -22.63 3.62
N ALA A 138 14.72 -22.31 3.88
CA ALA A 138 15.82 -23.25 3.75
C ALA A 138 15.65 -24.51 4.61
N GLY A 139 15.10 -24.38 5.83
CA GLY A 139 14.96 -25.50 6.77
C GLY A 139 13.76 -26.43 6.53
N PHE A 140 12.89 -26.12 5.56
CA PHE A 140 11.71 -26.94 5.25
C PHE A 140 11.39 -26.95 3.76
N ARG A 141 12.40 -26.70 2.91
CA ARG A 141 12.22 -26.50 1.47
C ARG A 141 11.59 -27.72 0.79
N GLU A 142 11.95 -28.92 1.24
CA GLU A 142 11.42 -30.21 0.81
C GLU A 142 9.92 -30.37 1.09
N HIS A 143 9.37 -29.63 2.07
CA HIS A 143 7.94 -29.62 2.37
C HIS A 143 7.15 -28.60 1.53
N ILE A 144 7.83 -27.76 0.74
CA ILE A 144 7.17 -26.75 -0.11
C ILE A 144 6.82 -27.36 -1.46
N ARG A 145 5.53 -27.47 -1.73
CA ARG A 145 5.01 -28.00 -3.00
C ARG A 145 4.63 -26.86 -3.94
N LEU A 146 5.53 -26.55 -4.87
CA LEU A 146 5.27 -25.57 -5.94
C LEU A 146 4.36 -26.16 -7.03
N ARG A 147 3.69 -25.29 -7.79
CA ARG A 147 2.76 -25.69 -8.88
C ARG A 147 1.68 -26.69 -8.43
N CYS A 148 1.34 -26.65 -7.13
CA CYS A 148 0.31 -27.47 -6.52
C CYS A 148 -0.84 -26.56 -6.03
N PRO A 149 -1.64 -25.97 -6.94
CA PRO A 149 -2.77 -25.16 -6.53
C PRO A 149 -3.78 -26.03 -5.78
N VAL A 150 -4.27 -25.52 -4.65
CA VAL A 150 -5.37 -26.12 -3.90
C VAL A 150 -6.68 -25.79 -4.61
N ALA A 151 -7.52 -26.79 -4.86
CA ALA A 151 -8.85 -26.63 -5.43
C ALA A 151 -9.91 -26.43 -4.35
N GLN A 152 -9.81 -27.17 -3.24
CA GLN A 152 -10.81 -27.13 -2.18
C GLN A 152 -10.22 -27.52 -0.81
N ILE A 153 -10.78 -26.93 0.24
CA ILE A 153 -10.52 -27.21 1.65
C ILE A 153 -11.85 -27.65 2.27
N ARG A 154 -11.88 -28.86 2.85
CA ARG A 154 -13.09 -29.43 3.47
C ARG A 154 -12.82 -29.82 4.91
N ARG A 155 -13.67 -29.32 5.82
CA ARG A 155 -13.62 -29.68 7.23
C ARG A 155 -14.35 -31.01 7.44
N ARG A 156 -13.77 -31.89 8.24
CA ARG A 156 -14.35 -33.17 8.66
C ARG A 156 -14.29 -33.29 10.18
N PRO A 157 -15.08 -34.19 10.79
CA PRO A 157 -14.90 -34.51 12.21
C PRO A 157 -13.47 -35.03 12.46
N GLY A 158 -12.66 -34.22 13.16
CA GLY A 158 -11.30 -34.59 13.58
C GLY A 158 -10.17 -34.38 12.57
N HIS A 159 -10.44 -33.83 11.37
CA HIS A 159 -9.39 -33.49 10.39
C HIS A 159 -9.88 -32.49 9.32
N VAL A 160 -8.95 -32.03 8.49
CA VAL A 160 -9.18 -31.24 7.29
C VAL A 160 -8.69 -32.02 6.07
N GLU A 161 -9.51 -32.06 5.02
CA GLU A 161 -9.14 -32.60 3.71
C GLU A 161 -8.78 -31.44 2.78
N ILE A 162 -7.59 -31.51 2.19
CA ILE A 162 -7.09 -30.57 1.19
C ILE A 162 -7.07 -31.28 -0.15
N GLN A 163 -7.81 -30.76 -1.12
CA GLN A 163 -7.89 -31.29 -2.48
C GLN A 163 -7.04 -30.41 -3.40
N PRO A 164 -5.89 -30.89 -3.91
CA PRO A 164 -5.16 -30.24 -4.99
C PRO A 164 -5.96 -30.24 -6.30
N VAL A 165 -5.66 -29.34 -7.24
CA VAL A 165 -6.28 -29.38 -8.58
C VAL A 165 -5.89 -30.65 -9.35
N ASN A 166 -4.63 -31.11 -9.19
CA ASN A 166 -4.05 -32.20 -9.98
C ASN A 166 -3.53 -33.35 -9.10
N GLY A 167 -4.32 -33.82 -8.14
CA GLY A 167 -3.91 -34.89 -7.23
C GLY A 167 -5.06 -35.41 -6.39
N ASP A 168 -4.74 -36.34 -5.50
CA ASP A 168 -5.72 -36.89 -4.56
C ASP A 168 -5.88 -35.99 -3.33
N SER A 169 -7.01 -36.13 -2.64
CA SER A 169 -7.25 -35.46 -1.35
C SER A 169 -6.25 -35.94 -0.29
N GLU A 170 -5.69 -35.00 0.44
CA GLU A 170 -4.77 -35.25 1.55
C GLU A 170 -5.37 -34.81 2.89
N ARG A 171 -5.03 -35.53 3.95
CA ARG A 171 -5.54 -35.30 5.31
C ARG A 171 -4.52 -34.55 6.16
N PHE A 172 -5.00 -33.54 6.88
CA PHE A 172 -4.22 -32.76 7.85
C PHE A 172 -5.04 -32.55 9.13
N ASP A 173 -4.39 -32.30 10.26
CA ASP A 173 -5.08 -31.98 11.52
C ASP A 173 -5.61 -30.54 11.55
N ALA A 174 -4.89 -29.62 10.90
CA ALA A 174 -5.21 -28.20 10.84
C ALA A 174 -4.77 -27.59 9.49
N VAL A 175 -5.33 -26.41 9.17
CA VAL A 175 -4.97 -25.64 7.98
C VAL A 175 -4.79 -24.16 8.33
N ILE A 176 -3.75 -23.55 7.77
CA ILE A 176 -3.54 -22.10 7.78
C ILE A 176 -3.69 -21.61 6.35
N ILE A 177 -4.64 -20.71 6.10
CA ILE A 177 -4.88 -20.15 4.77
C ILE A 177 -4.14 -18.82 4.68
N ALA A 178 -3.07 -18.79 3.88
CA ALA A 178 -2.22 -17.62 3.67
C ALA A 178 -2.40 -17.01 2.26
N THR A 179 -3.61 -17.10 1.71
CA THR A 179 -4.00 -16.48 0.42
C THR A 179 -4.81 -15.21 0.65
N HIS A 180 -5.16 -14.49 -0.41
CA HIS A 180 -6.14 -13.40 -0.33
C HIS A 180 -7.49 -13.91 0.20
N SER A 181 -8.31 -13.04 0.81
CA SER A 181 -9.55 -13.44 1.49
C SER A 181 -10.60 -13.95 0.49
N ASP A 182 -10.67 -13.37 -0.70
CA ASP A 182 -11.55 -13.83 -1.78
C ASP A 182 -11.15 -15.23 -2.26
N GLN A 183 -9.85 -15.49 -2.38
CA GLN A 183 -9.29 -16.80 -2.71
C GLN A 183 -9.59 -17.79 -1.59
N ALA A 184 -9.33 -17.43 -0.33
CA ALA A 184 -9.60 -18.26 0.83
C ALA A 184 -11.08 -18.68 0.87
N LEU A 185 -11.99 -17.73 0.65
CA LEU A 185 -13.42 -17.99 0.62
C LEU A 185 -13.82 -18.96 -0.50
N ARG A 186 -13.22 -18.83 -1.69
CA ARG A 186 -13.44 -19.76 -2.82
C ARG A 186 -12.91 -21.17 -2.55
N LEU A 187 -11.85 -21.31 -1.75
CA LEU A 187 -11.27 -22.60 -1.42
C LEU A 187 -12.12 -23.39 -0.42
N LEU A 188 -12.88 -22.73 0.46
CA LEU A 188 -13.69 -23.42 1.47
C LEU A 188 -14.88 -24.15 0.82
N ALA A 189 -15.03 -25.45 1.12
CA ALA A 189 -16.15 -26.26 0.62
C ALA A 189 -17.50 -25.84 1.21
N ASP A 190 -17.50 -25.47 2.50
CA ASP A 190 -18.69 -25.23 3.30
C ASP A 190 -18.57 -23.97 4.17
N PRO A 191 -18.25 -22.77 3.61
CA PRO A 191 -17.98 -21.60 4.43
C PRO A 191 -19.22 -21.21 5.25
N SER A 192 -19.00 -20.96 6.53
CA SER A 192 -20.00 -20.47 7.48
C SER A 192 -20.47 -19.06 7.11
N ALA A 193 -21.58 -18.63 7.71
CA ALA A 193 -22.08 -17.26 7.51
C ALA A 193 -21.03 -16.20 7.87
N ALA A 194 -20.35 -16.37 9.01
CA ALA A 194 -19.31 -15.45 9.46
C ALA A 194 -18.12 -15.41 8.49
N GLU A 195 -17.67 -16.56 7.97
CA GLU A 195 -16.58 -16.63 7.00
C GLU A 195 -16.95 -15.91 5.69
N ARG A 196 -18.18 -16.09 5.19
CA ARG A 196 -18.66 -15.37 4.00
C ARG A 196 -18.69 -13.86 4.23
N THR A 197 -19.21 -13.43 5.37
CA THR A 197 -19.29 -12.01 5.72
C THR A 197 -17.90 -11.37 5.84
N VAL A 198 -16.99 -11.99 6.58
CA VAL A 198 -15.67 -11.41 6.83
C VAL A 198 -14.76 -11.49 5.60
N LEU A 199 -14.64 -12.67 5.00
CA LEU A 199 -13.71 -12.87 3.88
C LEU A 199 -14.18 -12.18 2.59
N GLY A 200 -15.50 -12.05 2.41
CA GLY A 200 -16.12 -11.37 1.28
C GLY A 200 -16.16 -9.84 1.40
N ALA A 201 -15.82 -9.26 2.57
CA ALA A 201 -15.89 -7.81 2.79
C ALA A 201 -14.68 -7.04 2.23
N ILE A 202 -13.64 -7.72 1.77
CA ILE A 202 -12.40 -7.09 1.29
C ILE A 202 -12.38 -7.13 -0.24
N PRO A 203 -12.57 -5.98 -0.91
CA PRO A 203 -12.48 -5.90 -2.36
C PRO A 203 -11.02 -5.94 -2.82
N TYR A 204 -10.79 -6.48 -4.02
CA TYR A 204 -9.49 -6.55 -4.67
C TYR A 204 -9.52 -5.84 -6.01
N GLN A 205 -8.37 -5.35 -6.44
CA GLN A 205 -8.15 -4.77 -7.76
C GLN A 205 -7.02 -5.51 -8.47
N SER A 206 -7.15 -5.71 -9.78
CA SER A 206 -6.06 -6.21 -10.61
C SER A 206 -4.94 -5.19 -10.71
N ASN A 207 -3.69 -5.64 -10.57
CA ASN A 207 -2.50 -4.83 -10.77
C ASN A 207 -1.58 -5.55 -11.77
N GLU A 208 -0.91 -4.79 -12.63
CA GLU A 208 0.13 -5.29 -13.52
C GLU A 208 1.50 -5.04 -12.86
N VAL A 209 2.33 -6.08 -12.76
CA VAL A 209 3.67 -6.04 -12.15
C VAL A 209 4.71 -6.35 -13.21
#